data_AF-W1W6H4-F1
#
_entry.id   AF-W1W6H4-F1
#
_cell.length_a   1.000
_cell.length_b   1.000
_cell.length_c   1.000
_cell.angle_alpha   90.00
_cell.angle_beta   90.00
_cell.angle_gamma   90.00
#
_symmetry.space_group_name_H-M   'P 1'
#
loop_
_entity.id
_entity.type
_entity.pdbx_description
1 polymer ?
#
loop_
_entity_poly.entity_id
_entity_poly.type
_entity_poly.pdbx_seq_one_letter_code
_entity_poly.pdbx_strand_id
1 'polypeptide(L)'
;MLIGCTRRAAADFSFIMAVPVMIIVCVYDLLRVIHLLELNDIIMFAIGTLVSYIVGYITVKVFLWYLNRSSLSSFGYYRIIVAILAIIYLYL
;
A
#
# COMPACT_ATOMS: atom_id res chain seq x y z
N MET A 1 -0.70 14.33 -11.71
CA MET A 1 -1.31 15.66 -11.48
C MET A 1 -0.46 16.79 -12.03
N LEU A 2 0.88 16.74 -11.90
CA LEU A 2 1.78 17.78 -12.46
C LEU A 2 1.68 17.94 -13.99
N ILE A 3 1.29 16.89 -14.72
CA ILE A 3 1.14 16.86 -16.18
C ILE A 3 -0.34 17.13 -16.59
N GLY A 4 -1.14 17.77 -15.74
CA GLY A 4 -2.52 18.15 -16.05
C GLY A 4 -3.57 17.03 -16.01
N CYS A 5 -3.20 15.77 -15.73
CA CYS A 5 -4.18 14.68 -15.57
C CYS A 5 -5.14 14.94 -14.39
N THR A 6 -6.41 14.57 -14.56
CA THR A 6 -7.40 14.62 -13.47
C THR A 6 -6.97 13.74 -12.31
N ARG A 7 -7.40 14.11 -11.09
CA ARG A 7 -6.97 13.43 -9.87
C ARG A 7 -7.31 11.93 -9.88
N ARG A 8 -8.51 11.61 -10.37
CA ARG A 8 -9.01 10.24 -10.52
C ARG A 8 -8.22 9.44 -11.56
N ALA A 9 -8.02 10.00 -12.76
CA ALA A 9 -7.25 9.32 -13.80
C ALA A 9 -5.80 9.06 -13.37
N ALA A 10 -5.18 10.00 -12.65
CA ALA A 10 -3.84 9.81 -12.11
C ALA A 10 -3.78 8.69 -11.05
N ALA A 11 -4.83 8.55 -10.23
CA ALA A 11 -4.91 7.50 -9.22
C ALA A 11 -5.16 6.13 -9.86
N ASP A 12 -6.11 6.02 -10.79
CA ASP A 12 -6.42 4.79 -11.52
C ASP A 12 -5.20 4.27 -12.27
N PHE A 13 -4.47 5.16 -12.96
CA PHE A 13 -3.20 4.82 -13.61
C PHE A 13 -2.15 4.32 -12.62
N SER A 14 -2.00 4.99 -11.48
CA SER A 14 -1.05 4.58 -10.43
C SER A 14 -1.36 3.20 -9.87
N PHE A 15 -2.64 2.87 -9.67
CA PHE A 15 -3.06 1.53 -9.21
C PHE A 15 -2.77 0.45 -10.26
N ILE A 16 -3.09 0.71 -11.53
CA ILE A 16 -2.82 -0.24 -12.62
C ILE A 16 -1.32 -0.48 -12.75
N MET A 17 -0.50 0.57 -12.69
CA MET A 17 0.96 0.43 -12.73
C MET A 17 1.54 -0.27 -11.49
N ALA A 18 0.92 -0.10 -10.33
CA ALA A 18 1.40 -0.74 -9.11
C ALA A 18 1.32 -2.27 -9.18
N VAL A 19 0.32 -2.84 -9.87
CA VAL A 19 0.14 -4.31 -9.97
C VAL A 19 1.38 -5.03 -10.53
N PRO A 20 1.88 -4.74 -11.75
CA PRO A 20 3.05 -5.42 -12.28
C PRO A 20 4.31 -5.13 -11.46
N VAL A 21 4.49 -3.91 -10.95
CA VAL A 21 5.65 -3.54 -10.14
C VAL A 21 5.68 -4.35 -8.84
N MET A 22 4.56 -4.41 -8.12
CA MET A 22 4.48 -5.10 -6.84
C MET A 22 4.57 -6.62 -6.99
N ILE A 23 4.06 -7.20 -8.09
CA ILE A 23 4.26 -8.63 -8.39
C ILE A 23 5.75 -8.93 -8.53
N ILE A 24 6.48 -8.13 -9.31
CA ILE A 24 7.92 -8.32 -9.53
C ILE A 24 8.68 -8.19 -8.20
N VAL A 25 8.42 -7.13 -7.43
CA VAL A 25 9.08 -6.90 -6.14
C VAL A 25 8.75 -8.02 -5.15
N CYS A 26 7.48 -8.43 -5.05
CA CYS A 26 7.05 -9.48 -4.14
C CYS A 26 7.72 -10.82 -4.44
N VAL A 27 7.76 -11.21 -5.72
CA VAL A 27 8.44 -12.46 -6.14
C VAL A 27 9.93 -12.36 -5.87
N TYR A 28 10.56 -11.24 -6.20
CA TYR A 28 11.99 -11.03 -5.97
C TYR A 28 12.35 -11.13 -4.47
N ASP A 29 11.59 -10.45 -3.61
CA ASP A 29 11.82 -10.49 -2.16
C ASP A 29 11.55 -11.89 -1.59
N LEU A 30 10.48 -12.57 -2.04
CA LEU A 30 10.17 -13.94 -1.61
C LEU A 30 11.30 -14.91 -1.95
N LEU A 31 11.85 -14.85 -3.18
CA LEU A 31 12.95 -15.70 -3.59
C LEU A 31 14.21 -15.51 -2.72
N ARG A 32 14.43 -14.29 -2.19
CA ARG A 32 15.57 -14.01 -1.31
C ARG A 32 15.39 -14.62 0.09
N VAL A 33 14.17 -14.70 0.60
CA VAL A 33 13.88 -15.16 1.97
C VAL A 33 13.27 -16.57 2.04
N ILE A 34 13.06 -17.23 0.91
CA ILE A 34 12.41 -18.56 0.85
C ILE A 34 13.10 -19.63 1.69
N HIS A 35 14.42 -19.51 1.88
CA HIS A 35 15.20 -20.42 2.72
C HIS A 35 14.91 -20.29 4.23
N LEU A 36 14.23 -19.22 4.65
CA LEU A 36 13.80 -18.98 6.02
C LEU A 36 12.36 -19.46 6.29
N LEU A 37 11.61 -19.89 5.27
CA LEU A 37 10.23 -20.33 5.44
C LEU A 37 10.15 -21.77 5.95
N GLU A 38 9.36 -21.97 7.00
CA GLU A 38 8.98 -23.29 7.48
C GLU A 38 7.54 -23.66 7.07
N LEU A 39 7.23 -24.96 7.07
CA LEU A 39 5.87 -25.43 6.74
C LEU A 39 4.80 -24.92 7.71
N ASN A 40 5.20 -24.58 8.94
CA ASN A 40 4.27 -24.05 9.95
C ASN A 40 3.82 -22.61 9.64
N ASP A 41 4.59 -21.85 8.85
CA ASP A 41 4.27 -20.46 8.52
C ASP A 41 3.14 -20.34 7.50
N ILE A 42 2.85 -21.42 6.75
CA ILE A 42 1.87 -21.42 5.66
C ILE A 42 0.50 -20.94 6.12
N ILE A 43 0.07 -21.34 7.32
CA ILE A 43 -1.21 -20.92 7.90
C ILE A 43 -1.20 -19.41 8.17
N MET A 44 -0.10 -18.88 8.70
CA MET A 44 0.05 -17.44 8.97
C MET A 44 0.04 -16.63 7.67
N PHE A 45 0.76 -17.09 6.64
CA PHE A 45 0.76 -16.47 5.31
C PHE A 45 -0.63 -16.51 4.65
N ALA A 46 -1.37 -17.61 4.78
CA ALA A 46 -2.72 -17.72 4.22
C ALA A 46 -3.68 -16.70 4.86
N ILE A 47 -3.68 -16.59 6.19
CA ILE A 47 -4.53 -15.63 6.92
C ILE A 47 -4.10 -14.20 6.57
N GLY A 48 -2.80 -13.90 6.62
CA GLY A 48 -2.26 -12.57 6.29
C GLY A 48 -2.65 -12.14 4.88
N THR A 49 -2.48 -13.02 3.90
CA THR A 49 -2.84 -12.75 2.50
C THR A 49 -4.33 -12.47 2.35
N LEU A 50 -5.19 -13.28 2.98
CA LEU A 50 -6.63 -13.13 2.89
C LEU A 50 -7.12 -11.83 3.54
N VAL A 51 -6.59 -11.49 4.72
CA VAL A 51 -6.91 -10.23 5.42
C VAL A 51 -6.41 -9.03 4.61
N SER A 52 -5.16 -9.06 4.13
CA SER A 52 -4.60 -7.98 3.30
C SER A 52 -5.37 -7.79 1.99
N TYR A 53 -5.85 -8.86 1.36
CA TYR A 53 -6.69 -8.78 0.16
C TYR A 53 -8.01 -8.03 0.44
N ILE A 54 -8.72 -8.41 1.50
CA ILE A 54 -10.01 -7.81 1.86
C ILE A 54 -9.82 -6.33 2.21
N VAL A 55 -8.88 -6.03 3.12
CA VAL A 55 -8.60 -4.66 3.56
C VAL A 55 -8.12 -3.82 2.38
N GLY A 56 -7.19 -4.34 1.57
CA GLY A 56 -6.65 -3.66 0.39
C GLY A 56 -7.73 -3.28 -0.61
N TYR A 57 -8.64 -4.21 -0.93
CA TYR A 57 -9.76 -3.95 -1.84
C TYR A 57 -10.67 -2.83 -1.32
N ILE A 58 -11.02 -2.88 -0.03
CA ILE A 58 -11.85 -1.85 0.62
C ILE A 58 -11.12 -0.50 0.58
N THR A 59 -9.83 -0.47 0.92
CA THR A 59 -9.01 0.74 0.93
C THR A 59 -8.93 1.38 -0.44
N VAL A 60 -8.71 0.63 -1.52
CA VAL A 60 -8.69 1.17 -2.89
C VAL A 60 -10.03 1.85 -3.22
N LYS A 61 -11.15 1.19 -2.92
CA LYS A 61 -12.48 1.73 -3.18
C LYS A 61 -12.75 3.02 -2.39
N VAL A 62 -12.42 3.03 -1.10
CA VAL A 62 -12.58 4.20 -0.22
C VAL A 62 -11.65 5.34 -0.64
N PHE A 63 -10.41 5.02 -0.99
CA PHE A 63 -9.42 6.00 -1.42
C PHE A 63 -9.82 6.70 -2.71
N LEU A 64 -10.27 5.95 -3.73
CA LEU A 64 -10.78 6.53 -4.99
C LEU A 64 -12.02 7.40 -4.76
N TRP A 65 -12.91 7.00 -3.85
CA TRP A 65 -14.06 7.83 -3.46
C TRP A 65 -13.62 9.13 -2.76
N TYR A 66 -12.67 9.03 -1.82
CA TYR A 66 -12.13 10.17 -1.07
C TYR A 66 -11.44 11.19 -1.98
N LEU A 67 -10.62 10.71 -2.93
CA LEU A 67 -9.91 11.55 -3.89
C LEU A 67 -10.83 12.36 -4.80
N ASN A 68 -12.05 11.86 -5.05
CA ASN A 68 -13.04 12.54 -5.87
C ASN A 68 -13.78 13.65 -5.11
N ARG A 69 -13.83 13.59 -3.77
CA ARG A 69 -14.52 14.58 -2.91
C ARG A 69 -13.60 15.56 -2.19
N SER A 70 -12.36 15.17 -1.88
CA SER A 70 -11.49 15.92 -0.98
C SER A 70 -10.18 16.37 -1.65
N SER A 71 -9.51 17.34 -1.03
CA SER A 71 -8.17 17.77 -1.41
C SER A 71 -7.11 16.84 -0.78
N LEU A 72 -6.01 16.61 -1.50
CA LEU A 72 -4.88 15.82 -1.01
C LEU A 72 -4.14 16.46 0.18
N SER A 73 -4.46 17.70 0.55
CA SER A 73 -3.85 18.41 1.67
C SER A 73 -4.01 17.66 2.99
N SER A 74 -5.21 17.15 3.30
CA SER A 74 -5.45 16.35 4.51
C SER A 74 -4.61 15.07 4.56
N PHE A 75 -4.40 14.42 3.41
CA PHE A 75 -3.50 13.26 3.32
C PHE A 75 -2.03 13.65 3.53
N GLY A 76 -1.63 14.84 3.08
CA GLY A 76 -0.31 15.41 3.35
C GLY A 76 -0.05 15.61 4.84
N TYR A 77 -0.99 16.23 5.56
CA TYR A 77 -0.88 16.42 7.01
C TYR A 77 -0.82 15.09 7.77
N TYR A 78 -1.65 14.11 7.39
CA TYR A 78 -1.60 12.75 7.95
C TYR A 78 -0.20 12.13 7.83
N ARG A 79 0.45 12.24 6.66
CA ARG A 79 1.80 11.70 6.45
C ARG A 79 2.87 12.37 7.32
N ILE A 80 2.77 13.68 7.53
CA ILE A 80 3.72 14.41 8.40
C ILE A 80 3.57 13.95 9.86
N ILE A 81 2.34 13.80 10.35
CA ILE A 81 2.08 13.30 11.71
C ILE A 81 2.64 11.89 11.88
N VAL A 82 2.39 10.99 10.93
CA VAL A 82 2.92 9.61 10.96
C VAL A 82 4.45 9.61 10.93
N ALA A 83 5.08 10.48 10.13
CA ALA A 83 6.53 10.59 10.08
C ALA A 83 7.12 11.03 11.44
N ILE A 84 6.51 12.01 12.10
CA ILE A 84 6.93 12.47 13.44
C ILE A 84 6.77 11.34 14.46
N LEU A 85 5.65 10.63 14.45
CA LEU A 85 5.42 9.50 15.37
C LEU A 85 6.43 8.36 15.15
N ALA A 86 6.76 8.04 13.89
CA ALA A 86 7.75 7.02 13.57
C ALA A 86 9.16 7.41 14.06
N ILE A 87 9.54 8.68 13.95
CA ILE A 87 10.81 9.19 14.49
C ILE A 87 10.82 9.04 16.02
N ILE A 88 9.76 9.46 16.70
CA ILE A 88 9.66 9.33 18.16
C ILE A 88 9.77 7.86 18.59
N TYR A 89 9.07 6.95 17.92
CA TYR A 89 9.10 5.52 18.25
C TYR A 89 10.46 4.87 18.01
N LEU A 90 11.24 5.33 17.03
CA LEU A 90 12.55 4.74 16.72
C LEU A 90 13.68 5.25 17.65
N TYR A 91 13.57 6.49 18.13
CA TYR A 91 14.56 7.10 19.02
C TYR A 91 14.27 6.94 20.51
N LEU A 92 13.06 6.48 20.89
CA LEU A 92 12.67 6.12 22.24
C LEU A 92 12.87 4.62 22.48
#